data_AF-U9T8K0-F1
#
_entry.id   AF-U9T8K0-F1
#
_cell.length_a   1.000
_cell.length_b   1.000
_cell.length_c   1.000
_cell.angle_alpha   90.00
_cell.angle_beta   90.00
_cell.angle_gamma   90.00
#
_symmetry.space_group_name_H-M   'P 1'
#
loop_
_entity.id
_entity.type
_entity.pdbx_description
1 polymer ?
#
loop_
_entity_poly.entity_id
_entity_poly.type
_entity_poly.pdbx_seq_one_letter_code
_entity_poly.pdbx_strand_id
1 'polypeptide(L)'
;MASTSVFEMQRLTVKELWDNNIRKPSEIIKMTGFPKSTVYDIINRLKKTGSVEHLPVPGRPLVLTPKKRRYLGRLLKNDNATTSALMTTKLNNLYPDLNVSTQTV
;
A
#
# COMPACT_ATOMS: atom_id res chain seq x y z
N MET A 1 19.20 15.97 9.68
CA MET A 1 17.79 15.98 10.10
C MET A 1 16.95 15.68 8.88
N ALA A 2 16.02 14.72 8.94
CA ALA A 2 15.15 14.42 7.79
C ALA A 2 14.27 15.64 7.52
N SER A 3 14.30 16.14 6.28
CA SER A 3 13.38 17.20 5.84
C SER A 3 11.96 16.64 5.89
N THR A 4 11.15 17.07 6.86
CA THR A 4 9.73 16.73 6.93
C THR A 4 9.05 17.23 5.66
N SER A 5 8.34 16.35 4.97
CA SER A 5 7.64 16.76 3.75
C SER A 5 6.55 17.78 4.08
N VAL A 6 6.25 18.69 3.14
CA VAL A 6 5.17 19.70 3.31
C VAL A 6 3.85 19.04 3.71
N PHE A 7 3.55 17.87 3.14
CA PHE A 7 2.34 17.11 3.45
C PHE A 7 2.35 16.49 4.85
N GLU A 8 3.51 16.09 5.37
CA GLU A 8 3.63 15.62 6.77
C GLU A 8 3.35 16.76 7.74
N MET A 9 3.91 17.94 7.47
CA MET A 9 3.67 19.11 8.30
C MET A 9 2.17 19.45 8.34
N GLN A 10 1.49 19.49 7.20
CA GLN A 10 0.04 19.73 7.14
C GLN A 10 -0.75 18.73 7.99
N ARG A 11 -0.39 17.45 7.92
CA ARG A 11 -1.07 16.39 8.70
C ARG A 11 -0.87 16.56 10.20
N LEU A 12 0.37 16.81 10.62
CA LEU A 12 0.71 17.01 12.03
C LEU A 12 0.00 18.25 12.59
N THR A 13 0.03 19.37 11.87
CA THR A 13 -0.64 20.60 12.30
C THR A 13 -2.16 20.40 12.43
N VAL A 14 -2.82 19.74 11.48
CA VAL A 14 -4.26 19.46 11.58
C VAL A 14 -4.56 18.53 12.75
N LYS A 15 -3.70 17.53 13.03
CA LYS A 15 -3.83 16.65 14.19
C LYS A 15 -3.69 17.41 15.50
N GLU A 16 -2.68 18.27 15.63
CA GLU A 16 -2.47 19.09 16.83
C GLU A 16 -3.67 20.00 17.10
N LEU A 17 -4.24 20.65 16.07
CA LEU A 17 -5.45 21.47 16.22
C LEU A 17 -6.66 20.62 16.64
N TRP A 18 -6.78 19.41 16.09
CA TRP A 18 -7.83 18.47 16.45
C TRP A 18 -7.75 18.03 17.92
N ASP A 19 -6.54 17.71 18.39
CA ASP A 19 -6.26 17.29 19.76
C ASP A 19 -6.48 18.45 20.75
N ASN A 20 -6.19 19.70 20.34
CA ASN A 20 -6.52 20.94 21.05
C ASN A 20 -8.00 21.34 20.97
N ASN A 21 -8.88 20.41 20.58
CA ASN A 21 -10.34 20.55 20.54
C ASN A 21 -10.89 21.53 19.48
N ILE A 22 -10.08 21.97 18.52
CA ILE A 22 -10.53 22.73 17.35
C ILE A 22 -11.00 21.73 16.29
N ARG A 23 -12.28 21.32 16.39
CA ARG A 23 -12.83 20.22 15.56
C ARG A 23 -13.57 20.67 14.31
N LYS A 24 -13.77 21.99 14.12
CA LYS A 24 -14.49 22.53 12.96
C LYS A 24 -13.54 22.70 11.76
N PRO A 25 -13.78 22.03 10.62
CA PRO A 25 -12.92 22.13 9.44
C PRO A 25 -12.75 23.57 8.95
N SER A 26 -13.82 24.38 9.00
CA SER A 26 -13.79 25.78 8.55
C SER A 26 -12.86 26.66 9.39
N GLU A 27 -12.74 26.39 10.70
CA GLU A 27 -11.82 27.11 11.59
C GLU A 27 -10.38 26.70 11.29
N ILE A 28 -10.13 25.40 11.13
CA ILE A 28 -8.81 24.88 10.75
C ILE A 28 -8.33 25.48 9.42
N ILE A 29 -9.20 25.55 8.40
CA ILE A 29 -8.86 26.15 7.10
C ILE A 29 -8.49 27.63 7.27
N LYS A 30 -9.25 28.40 8.07
CA LYS A 30 -8.96 29.81 8.32
C LYS A 30 -7.64 30.02 9.06
N MET A 31 -7.30 29.15 10.01
CA MET A 31 -6.08 29.25 10.81
C MET A 31 -4.83 28.83 10.03
N THR A 32 -4.94 27.77 9.21
CA THR A 32 -3.79 27.16 8.53
C THR A 32 -3.59 27.65 7.10
N GLY A 33 -4.64 28.13 6.43
CA GLY A 33 -4.62 28.43 5.00
C GLY A 33 -4.53 27.19 4.11
N PHE A 34 -4.67 25.98 4.66
CA PHE A 34 -4.57 24.74 3.88
C PHE A 34 -5.77 24.57 2.93
N PRO A 35 -5.58 23.88 1.78
CA PRO A 35 -6.66 23.61 0.86
C PRO A 35 -7.81 22.88 1.54
N LYS A 36 -9.05 23.27 1.20
CA LYS A 36 -10.26 22.68 1.76
C LYS A 36 -10.26 21.15 1.62
N SER A 37 -9.96 20.61 0.44
CA SER A 37 -9.91 19.16 0.21
C SER A 37 -8.98 18.45 1.20
N THR A 38 -7.75 18.96 1.35
CA THR A 38 -6.74 18.40 2.24
C THR A 38 -7.21 18.36 3.70
N VAL A 39 -7.78 19.45 4.20
CA VAL A 39 -8.27 19.50 5.59
C VAL A 39 -9.40 18.50 5.81
N TYR A 40 -10.35 18.43 4.88
CA TYR A 40 -11.46 17.47 4.98
C TYR A 40 -10.98 16.02 4.91
N ASP A 41 -10.02 15.70 4.03
CA ASP A 41 -9.47 14.35 3.90
C ASP A 41 -8.75 13.91 5.19
N ILE A 42 -7.95 14.79 5.78
CA ILE A 42 -7.23 14.52 7.03
C ILE A 42 -8.23 14.32 8.18
N ILE A 43 -9.22 15.21 8.32
CA ILE A 43 -10.25 15.10 9.37
C ILE A 43 -11.08 13.84 9.20
N ASN A 44 -11.48 13.51 7.98
CA ASN A 44 -12.23 12.28 7.70
C ASN A 44 -11.43 11.03 8.06
N ARG A 45 -10.11 11.05 7.85
CA ARG A 45 -9.21 9.98 8.27
C ARG A 45 -9.12 9.90 9.79
N LEU A 46 -8.88 11.03 10.48
CA LEU A 46 -8.86 11.11 11.94
C LEU A 46 -10.14 10.55 12.58
N LYS A 47 -11.31 10.89 12.03
CA LYS A 47 -12.60 10.36 12.50
C LYS A 47 -12.74 8.85 12.33
N LYS A 48 -12.18 8.30 11.25
CA LYS A 48 -12.31 6.87 10.92
C LYS A 48 -11.29 6.00 11.67
N THR A 49 -10.04 6.44 11.74
CA THR A 49 -8.91 5.61 12.21
C THR A 49 -8.25 6.15 13.47
N GLY A 50 -8.54 7.38 13.89
CA GLY A 50 -7.82 8.05 14.97
C GLY A 50 -6.40 8.50 14.60
N SER A 51 -5.98 8.31 13.35
CA SER A 51 -4.62 8.61 12.88
C SER A 51 -4.64 9.43 11.59
N VAL A 52 -3.62 10.28 11.42
CA VAL A 52 -3.35 11.01 10.18
C VAL A 52 -2.40 10.26 9.24
N GLU A 53 -1.82 9.16 9.70
CA GLU A 53 -0.86 8.40 8.90
C GLU A 53 -1.48 7.91 7.60
N HIS A 54 -0.67 7.90 6.54
CA HIS A 54 -1.09 7.37 5.26
C HIS A 54 -0.95 5.85 5.29
N LEU A 55 -2.04 5.13 5.05
CA LEU A 55 -1.97 3.70 4.86
C LEU A 55 -1.15 3.39 3.59
N PRO A 56 -0.30 2.37 3.58
CA PRO A 56 0.35 1.96 2.34
C PRO A 56 -0.72 1.71 1.28
N VAL A 57 -0.54 2.28 0.09
CA VAL A 57 -1.48 2.06 -1.02
C VAL A 57 -1.47 0.57 -1.34
N PRO A 58 -2.60 -0.14 -1.22
CA PRO A 58 -2.62 -1.56 -1.52
C PRO A 58 -2.32 -1.75 -3.02
N GLY A 59 -1.23 -2.46 -3.30
CA GLY A 59 -0.93 -2.93 -4.65
C GLY A 59 -1.76 -4.16 -5.02
N ARG A 60 -1.61 -4.65 -6.25
CA ARG A 60 -2.20 -5.93 -6.67
C ARG A 60 -1.65 -7.06 -5.77
N PRO A 61 -2.51 -7.86 -5.11
CA PRO A 61 -2.07 -9.01 -4.34
C PRO A 61 -1.21 -9.94 -5.20
N LEU A 62 -0.05 -10.33 -4.69
CA LEU A 62 0.86 -11.22 -5.40
C LEU A 62 0.42 -12.67 -5.20
N VAL A 63 0.16 -13.39 -6.30
CA VAL A 63 -0.12 -14.83 -6.26
C VAL A 63 1.10 -15.61 -5.75
N LEU A 64 2.29 -15.24 -6.21
CA LEU A 64 3.56 -15.83 -5.77
C LEU A 64 4.29 -14.94 -4.77
N THR A 65 4.67 -15.52 -3.64
CA THR A 65 5.60 -14.87 -2.71
C THR A 65 6.95 -14.60 -3.39
N PRO A 66 7.69 -13.56 -2.98
CA PRO A 66 8.97 -13.20 -3.61
C PRO A 66 9.97 -14.37 -3.67
N LYS A 67 10.01 -15.21 -2.63
CA LYS A 67 10.87 -16.41 -2.58
C LYS A 67 10.49 -17.43 -3.65
N LYS A 68 9.19 -17.75 -3.78
CA LYS A 68 8.68 -18.70 -4.78
C LYS A 68 8.92 -18.20 -6.20
N ARG A 69 8.74 -16.90 -6.45
CA ARG A 69 9.05 -16.27 -7.75
C ARG A 69 10.53 -16.39 -8.12
N ARG A 70 11.44 -16.11 -7.18
CA ARG A 70 12.89 -16.26 -7.41
C ARG A 70 13.29 -17.71 -7.69
N TYR A 71 12.69 -18.66 -6.97
CA TYR A 71 12.92 -20.08 -7.19
C TYR A 71 12.47 -20.52 -8.59
N LEU A 72 11.28 -20.12 -9.01
CA LEU A 72 10.75 -20.37 -10.35
C LEU A 72 11.67 -19.80 -11.44
N GLY A 73 12.14 -18.57 -11.29
CA GLY A 73 13.10 -17.97 -12.23
C GLY A 73 14.42 -18.76 -12.33
N ARG A 74 14.91 -19.35 -11.23
CA ARG A 74 16.10 -20.23 -11.26
C ARG A 74 15.82 -21.55 -11.97
N LEU A 75 14.66 -22.14 -11.72
CA LEU A 75 14.24 -23.38 -12.36
C LEU A 75 14.15 -23.21 -13.88
N LEU A 76 13.50 -22.14 -14.34
CA LEU A 76 13.40 -21.79 -15.78
C LEU A 76 14.77 -21.50 -16.40
N LYS A 77 15.68 -20.87 -15.66
CA LYS A 77 17.03 -20.59 -16.15
C LYS A 77 17.85 -21.87 -16.35
N ASN A 78 17.61 -22.89 -15.53
CA ASN A 78 18.30 -24.17 -15.58
C ASN A 78 17.65 -25.16 -16.57
N ASP A 79 16.35 -25.01 -16.83
CA ASP A 79 15.54 -25.89 -17.68
C ASP A 79 14.82 -25.07 -18.75
N ASN A 80 15.55 -24.69 -19.79
CA ASN A 80 15.08 -23.86 -20.89
C ASN A 80 14.12 -24.58 -21.88
N ALA A 81 13.97 -25.90 -21.73
CA ALA A 81 13.10 -26.71 -22.60
C ALA A 81 11.66 -26.79 -22.10
N THR A 82 11.40 -26.41 -20.86
CA THR A 82 10.08 -26.50 -20.26
C THR A 82 9.15 -25.35 -20.67
N THR A 83 7.96 -25.73 -21.13
CA THR A 83 6.89 -24.78 -21.43
C THR A 83 6.22 -24.28 -20.15
N SER A 84 5.66 -23.07 -20.19
CA SER A 84 4.86 -22.50 -19.10
C SER A 84 3.76 -23.45 -18.61
N ALA A 85 3.09 -24.19 -19.51
CA ALA A 85 2.07 -25.19 -19.18
C ALA A 85 2.59 -26.38 -18.34
N LEU A 86 3.79 -26.87 -18.65
CA LEU A 86 4.44 -27.93 -17.86
C LEU A 86 4.91 -27.39 -16.51
N MET A 87 5.29 -26.12 -16.46
CA MET A 87 5.69 -25.47 -15.23
C MET A 87 4.52 -25.16 -14.31
N THR A 88 3.35 -24.77 -14.83
CA THR A 88 2.14 -24.62 -14.01
C THR A 88 1.72 -25.93 -13.39
N THR A 89 1.70 -27.03 -14.16
CA THR A 89 1.35 -28.35 -13.61
C THR A 89 2.31 -28.78 -12.52
N LYS A 90 3.63 -28.62 -12.74
CA LYS A 90 4.65 -28.88 -11.70
C LYS A 90 4.44 -28.03 -10.45
N LEU A 91 4.13 -26.73 -10.59
CA LEU A 91 3.92 -25.83 -9.45
C LEU A 91 2.65 -26.16 -8.67
N ASN A 92 1.54 -26.39 -9.35
CA ASN A 92 0.27 -26.73 -8.71
C ASN A 92 0.37 -28.10 -8.02
N ASN A 93 1.16 -29.03 -8.54
CA ASN A 93 1.44 -30.31 -7.88
C ASN A 93 2.32 -30.14 -6.62
N LEU A 94 3.33 -29.27 -6.67
CA LEU A 94 4.22 -29.00 -5.52
C LEU A 94 3.54 -28.16 -4.42
N TYR A 95 2.60 -27.30 -4.81
CA TYR A 95 1.87 -26.39 -3.93
C TYR A 95 0.38 -26.40 -4.30
N PRO A 96 -0.40 -27.40 -3.82
CA PRO A 96 -1.81 -27.55 -4.20
C PRO A 96 -2.68 -26.36 -3.77
N ASP A 97 -2.28 -25.64 -2.72
CA ASP A 97 -2.99 -24.45 -2.23
C ASP A 97 -2.81 -23.22 -3.13
N LEU A 98 -1.82 -23.25 -4.03
CA LEU A 98 -1.56 -22.18 -5.00
C LEU A 98 -2.21 -22.56 -6.32
N ASN A 99 -3.40 -22.02 -6.60
CA ASN A 99 -4.02 -22.12 -7.91
C ASN A 99 -3.33 -21.14 -8.90
N VAL A 100 -2.24 -21.57 -9.52
CA VAL A 100 -1.45 -20.75 -10.45
C VAL A 100 -1.92 -20.96 -11.89
N SER A 101 -2.27 -19.88 -12.58
CA SER A 101 -2.60 -19.88 -14.02
C SER A 101 -1.33 -19.86 -14.87
N THR A 102 -1.40 -20.43 -16.09
CA THR A 102 -0.28 -20.46 -17.05
C THR A 102 0.23 -19.06 -17.40
N GLN A 103 -0.62 -18.02 -17.34
CA GLN A 103 -0.20 -16.63 -17.55
C GLN A 103 0.62 -16.04 -16.39
N THR A 104 0.59 -16.69 -15.23
CA THR A 104 1.33 -16.26 -14.02
C THR A 104 2.76 -16.82 -14.00
N VAL A 105 3.03 -17.85 -14.82
CA VAL A 105 4.31 -18.58 -14.95
C VAL A 105 5.06 -18.06 -16.16
#